data_AF-A0A7X8ZTF5-F1
#
_entry.id   AF-A0A7X8ZTF5-F1
#
_cell.length_a   1.000
_cell.length_b   1.000
_cell.length_c   1.000
_cell.angle_alpha   90.00
_cell.angle_beta   90.00
_cell.angle_gamma   90.00
#
_symmetry.space_group_name_H-M   'P 1'
#
loop_
_entity.id
_entity.type
_entity.pdbx_description
1 polymer ?
#
loop_
_entity_poly.entity_id
_entity_poly.type
_entity_poly.pdbx_seq_one_letter_code
_entity_poly.pdbx_strand_id
1 'polypeptide(L)'
;MIEWGLLATKIASIAFNLIYFGLIVTTIIIVVLDNRNPLKTIAWVLVLMFLPVVGLVFYFFFGRNERKERIIGEKSYNKLMNKSLAKYQSQCDYEYPPKYEALIRFCKLTNQAFPFDSNRVEIYTNGYDKIHSLIRELYKAKKHIHLQYYIFIDDSVGRLIRDVLIDKSKEGVEVRVIYDDVGSWGTSGDFYNEMRDAGIEVRSFLKVRFPPFTSKVNYRNHRKIVVIDGCVGFIGGMNIAERYVKGVSWGIWRDTHILIEGNAVYGLQTTFLLDWAFVDQTLITDEKYFPTINIEENCLIQIVSTNPVNPWKDIMQGMVQAILLACKYVYIQTPYFLPTEPIANALQTAALSGVDVRLMLPERSDARIVHWGSRSYIEEMLRAGVKVYFYQKGFLHAKMIVSDDLFSTVGTTNIDFRSFEHNFEVNSFIYDSELCEKLKGIFILDQHDSKQIFLKNWQQRSLRVRIIESVVRLFSPLL
;
A
#
# COMPACT_ATOMS: atom_id res chain seq x y z
N MET A 1 68.25 -8.09 22.42
CA MET A 1 66.93 -8.43 23.01
C MET A 1 65.91 -8.37 21.90
N ILE A 2 65.28 -9.48 21.55
CA ILE A 2 64.16 -9.48 20.60
C ILE A 2 63.03 -8.67 21.27
N GLU A 3 62.54 -7.64 20.59
CA GLU A 3 61.42 -6.83 21.07
C GLU A 3 60.13 -7.65 20.99
N TRP A 4 59.93 -8.52 21.99
CA TRP A 4 58.76 -9.39 22.12
C TRP A 4 57.43 -8.61 22.04
N GLY A 5 57.41 -7.36 22.47
CA GLY A 5 56.26 -6.46 22.31
C GLY A 5 55.94 -6.15 20.85
N LEU A 6 56.95 -5.89 20.01
CA LEU A 6 56.77 -5.55 18.61
C LEU A 6 56.34 -6.78 17.81
N LEU A 7 56.87 -7.96 18.14
CA LEU A 7 56.42 -9.24 17.61
C LEU A 7 54.96 -9.54 18.00
N ALA A 8 54.60 -9.37 19.27
CA ALA A 8 53.24 -9.56 19.76
C ALA A 8 52.23 -8.63 19.07
N THR A 9 52.56 -7.35 18.87
CA THR A 9 51.70 -6.42 18.14
C THR A 9 51.52 -6.79 16.66
N LYS A 10 52.55 -7.32 16.00
CA LYS A 10 52.45 -7.80 14.62
C LYS A 10 51.58 -9.04 14.53
N ILE A 11 51.75 -10.00 15.44
CA ILE A 11 50.92 -11.21 15.50
C ILE A 11 49.46 -10.83 15.75
N ALA A 12 49.19 -9.94 16.71
CA ALA A 12 47.84 -9.48 17.00
C ALA A 12 47.20 -8.75 15.81
N SER A 13 47.95 -7.88 15.11
CA SER A 13 47.47 -7.18 13.92
C SER A 13 47.16 -8.14 12.76
N ILE A 14 48.03 -9.12 12.50
CA ILE A 14 47.80 -10.14 11.48
C ILE A 14 46.56 -10.98 11.83
N ALA A 15 46.45 -11.42 13.09
CA ALA A 15 45.29 -12.18 13.55
C ALA A 15 43.99 -11.37 13.41
N PHE A 16 43.99 -10.10 13.81
CA PHE A 16 42.86 -9.19 13.63
C PHE A 16 42.46 -9.06 12.16
N ASN A 17 43.43 -8.81 11.28
CA ASN A 17 43.17 -8.67 9.84
C ASN A 17 42.63 -9.96 9.21
N LEU A 18 43.12 -11.13 9.62
CA LEU A 18 42.61 -12.43 9.16
C LEU A 18 41.17 -12.68 9.62
N ILE A 19 40.87 -12.41 10.89
CA ILE A 19 39.51 -12.53 11.44
C ILE A 19 38.56 -11.56 10.73
N TYR A 20 38.99 -10.31 10.57
CA TYR A 20 38.21 -9.27 9.92
C TYR A 20 37.94 -9.59 8.44
N PHE A 21 38.96 -10.05 7.70
CA PHE A 21 38.81 -10.52 6.33
C PHE A 21 37.87 -11.72 6.23
N GLY A 22 38.02 -12.70 7.11
CA GLY A 22 37.12 -13.85 7.21
C GLY A 22 35.67 -13.42 7.43
N LEU A 23 35.43 -12.47 8.34
CA LEU A 23 34.10 -11.92 8.61
C LEU A 23 33.49 -11.23 7.38
N ILE A 24 34.26 -10.42 6.65
CA ILE A 24 33.78 -9.81 5.39
C ILE A 24 33.42 -10.89 4.37
N VAL A 25 34.33 -11.85 4.13
CA VAL A 25 34.10 -12.92 3.14
C VAL A 25 32.87 -13.74 3.49
N THR A 26 32.73 -14.16 4.75
CA THR A 26 31.52 -14.86 5.22
C THR A 26 30.27 -14.01 5.05
N THR A 27 30.33 -12.71 5.36
CA THR A 27 29.18 -11.80 5.19
C THR A 27 28.81 -11.64 3.71
N ILE A 28 29.78 -11.48 2.82
CA ILE A 28 29.57 -11.44 1.36
C ILE A 28 28.94 -12.74 0.87
N ILE A 29 29.46 -13.90 1.31
CA ILE A 29 28.89 -15.20 0.98
C ILE A 29 27.42 -15.27 1.44
N ILE A 30 27.12 -14.85 2.69
CA ILE A 30 25.74 -14.80 3.19
C ILE A 30 24.87 -13.90 2.30
N VAL A 31 25.35 -12.71 1.95
CA VAL A 31 24.60 -11.75 1.10
C VAL A 31 24.32 -12.31 -0.28
N VAL A 32 25.30 -12.98 -0.90
CA VAL A 32 25.16 -13.62 -2.21
C VAL A 32 24.21 -14.82 -2.13
N LEU A 33 24.37 -15.67 -1.12
CA LEU A 33 23.53 -16.86 -0.90
C LEU A 33 22.08 -16.52 -0.54
N ASP A 34 21.81 -15.31 -0.03
CA ASP A 34 20.45 -14.84 0.25
C ASP A 34 19.64 -14.57 -1.05
N ASN A 35 20.24 -14.75 -2.24
CA ASN A 35 19.59 -14.72 -3.56
C ASN A 35 18.64 -13.51 -3.75
N ARG A 36 19.03 -12.35 -3.23
CA ARG A 36 18.27 -11.11 -3.35
C ARG A 36 18.38 -10.53 -4.75
N ASN A 37 17.63 -9.46 -5.02
CA ASN A 37 17.80 -8.63 -6.21
C ASN A 37 19.31 -8.37 -6.46
N PRO A 38 19.87 -8.79 -7.61
CA PRO A 38 21.30 -8.71 -7.89
C PRO A 38 21.89 -7.32 -7.68
N LEU A 39 21.15 -6.26 -7.97
CA LEU A 39 21.60 -4.88 -7.77
C LEU A 39 21.74 -4.54 -6.28
N LYS A 40 20.79 -4.99 -5.43
CA LYS A 40 20.87 -4.82 -3.97
C LYS A 40 22.04 -5.64 -3.38
N THR A 41 22.23 -6.86 -3.88
CA THR A 41 23.35 -7.74 -3.49
C THR A 41 24.69 -7.11 -3.85
N ILE A 42 24.86 -6.65 -5.10
CA ILE A 42 26.08 -5.98 -5.57
C ILE A 42 26.35 -4.72 -4.75
N ALA A 43 25.33 -3.89 -4.47
CA ALA A 43 25.50 -2.70 -3.64
C ALA A 43 26.05 -3.04 -2.24
N TRP A 44 25.51 -4.07 -1.58
CA TRP A 44 26.02 -4.52 -0.29
C TRP A 44 27.42 -5.11 -0.36
N VAL A 45 27.74 -5.88 -1.41
CA VAL A 45 29.09 -6.38 -1.65
C VAL A 45 30.07 -5.21 -1.81
N LEU A 46 29.74 -4.20 -2.61
CA LEU A 46 30.56 -3.01 -2.78
C LEU A 46 30.75 -2.25 -1.47
N VAL A 47 29.68 -2.03 -0.69
CA VAL A 47 29.78 -1.39 0.63
C VAL A 47 30.70 -2.17 1.58
N LEU A 48 30.56 -3.50 1.63
CA LEU A 48 31.39 -4.36 2.47
C LEU A 48 32.87 -4.38 2.02
N MET A 49 33.13 -4.25 0.72
CA MET A 49 34.48 -4.22 0.16
C MET A 49 35.19 -2.87 0.34
N PHE A 50 34.48 -1.76 0.08
CA PHE A 50 35.10 -0.43 -0.01
C PHE A 50 35.01 0.40 1.29
N LEU A 51 34.14 0.03 2.23
CA LEU A 51 34.01 0.71 3.52
C LEU A 51 34.35 -0.26 4.66
N PRO A 52 35.63 -0.46 4.99
CA PRO A 52 35.99 -1.38 6.06
C PRO A 52 35.49 -0.88 7.42
N VAL A 53 35.06 -1.81 8.28
CA VAL A 53 34.42 -1.64 9.58
C VAL A 53 33.04 -0.97 9.47
N VAL A 54 32.98 0.19 8.83
CA VAL A 54 31.76 0.96 8.57
C VAL A 54 30.74 0.13 7.79
N GLY A 55 31.14 -0.49 6.68
CA GLY A 55 30.27 -1.32 5.84
C GLY A 55 29.68 -2.51 6.57
N LEU A 56 30.45 -3.13 7.49
CA LEU A 56 29.93 -4.19 8.37
C LEU A 56 28.89 -3.64 9.33
N VAL A 57 29.17 -2.52 10.02
CA VAL A 57 28.18 -1.86 10.88
C VAL A 57 26.91 -1.55 10.10
N PHE A 58 27.02 -0.88 8.94
CA PHE A 58 25.87 -0.59 8.07
C PHE A 58 25.12 -1.86 7.64
N TYR A 59 25.82 -2.93 7.27
CA TYR A 59 25.17 -4.19 6.90
C TYR A 59 24.41 -4.83 8.06
N PHE A 60 24.97 -4.82 9.27
CA PHE A 60 24.30 -5.36 10.45
C PHE A 60 23.02 -4.58 10.80
N PHE A 61 23.03 -3.25 10.65
CA PHE A 61 21.86 -2.41 10.96
C PHE A 61 20.82 -2.34 9.82
N PHE A 62 21.26 -2.32 8.56
CA PHE A 62 20.39 -2.04 7.40
C PHE A 62 20.35 -3.15 6.35
N GLY A 63 21.39 -3.99 6.27
CA GLY A 63 21.54 -5.03 5.27
C GLY A 63 20.99 -6.40 5.67
N ARG A 64 20.68 -6.62 6.95
CA ARG A 64 20.03 -7.85 7.41
C ARG A 64 18.55 -7.89 7.05
N ASN A 65 18.13 -9.00 6.45
CA ASN A 65 16.74 -9.25 6.09
C ASN A 65 16.03 -9.91 7.27
N GLU A 66 15.55 -9.14 8.25
CA GLU A 66 14.77 -9.64 9.40
C GLU A 66 13.38 -10.21 9.02
N ARG A 67 13.11 -10.33 7.71
CA ARG A 67 11.82 -10.61 7.06
C ARG A 67 11.20 -11.98 7.40
N LYS A 68 11.91 -12.87 8.10
CA LYS A 68 11.45 -14.23 8.41
C LYS A 68 11.12 -14.52 9.87
N GLU A 69 11.53 -13.69 10.83
CA GLU A 69 11.56 -14.16 12.22
C GLU A 69 10.28 -13.95 13.05
N ARG A 70 9.32 -13.10 12.63
CA ARG A 70 8.18 -12.73 13.49
C ARG A 70 6.85 -12.50 12.78
N ILE A 71 6.53 -13.32 11.80
CA ILE A 71 5.25 -13.19 11.11
C ILE A 71 4.45 -14.43 11.40
N ILE A 72 3.23 -14.17 11.89
CA ILE A 72 2.13 -15.11 12.09
C ILE A 72 2.37 -16.32 11.19
N GLY A 73 2.66 -17.48 11.80
CA GLY A 73 2.96 -18.68 11.03
C GLY A 73 1.84 -18.95 10.03
N GLU A 74 2.18 -19.39 8.82
CA GLU A 74 1.24 -19.74 7.74
C GLU A 74 0.05 -20.59 8.23
N LYS A 75 0.26 -21.38 9.29
CA LYS A 75 -0.77 -22.15 9.99
C LYS A 75 -1.93 -21.32 10.54
N SER A 76 -1.67 -20.15 11.12
CA SER A 76 -2.70 -19.26 11.68
C SER A 76 -3.50 -18.56 10.57
N TYR A 77 -2.82 -18.16 9.49
CA TYR A 77 -3.45 -17.63 8.27
C TYR A 77 -4.41 -18.67 7.64
N ASN A 78 -3.91 -19.89 7.42
CA ASN A 78 -4.68 -20.99 6.87
C ASN A 78 -5.86 -21.39 7.78
N LYS A 79 -5.72 -21.29 9.11
CA LYS A 79 -6.81 -21.60 10.06
C LYS A 79 -7.95 -20.57 10.01
N LEU A 80 -7.61 -19.28 9.94
CA LEU A 80 -8.56 -18.19 9.71
C LEU A 80 -9.36 -18.46 8.44
N MET A 81 -8.64 -18.73 7.35
CA MET A 81 -9.22 -18.93 6.03
C MET A 81 -10.09 -20.19 5.95
N ASN A 82 -9.60 -21.35 6.41
CA ASN A 82 -10.26 -22.64 6.21
C ASN A 82 -11.60 -22.78 6.95
N LYS A 83 -11.78 -22.16 8.11
CA LYS A 83 -13.02 -22.30 8.89
C LYS A 83 -14.18 -21.45 8.37
N SER A 84 -13.88 -20.25 7.88
CA SER A 84 -14.89 -19.26 7.49
C SER A 84 -15.22 -19.31 5.98
N LEU A 85 -14.29 -19.77 5.13
CA LEU A 85 -14.54 -19.90 3.68
C LEU A 85 -15.20 -21.19 3.24
N ALA A 86 -15.18 -22.27 4.02
CA ALA A 86 -15.83 -23.52 3.61
C ALA A 86 -17.33 -23.32 3.33
N LYS A 87 -17.97 -22.39 4.05
CA LYS A 87 -19.38 -22.01 3.86
C LYS A 87 -19.61 -21.16 2.59
N TYR A 88 -18.69 -20.27 2.25
CA TYR A 88 -18.78 -19.46 1.02
C TYR A 88 -18.43 -20.29 -0.24
N GLN A 89 -17.39 -21.12 -0.16
CA GLN A 89 -16.93 -21.99 -1.26
C GLN A 89 -17.96 -23.06 -1.65
N SER A 90 -18.82 -23.49 -0.73
CA SER A 90 -19.89 -24.45 -0.99
C SER A 90 -21.13 -23.83 -1.63
N GLN A 91 -21.20 -22.50 -1.74
CA GLN A 91 -22.38 -21.77 -2.21
C GLN A 91 -22.26 -21.20 -3.63
N CYS A 92 -21.06 -21.15 -4.23
CA CYS A 92 -20.83 -20.36 -5.45
C CYS A 92 -20.40 -21.21 -6.65
N ASP A 93 -21.34 -21.55 -7.53
CA ASP A 93 -21.07 -21.81 -8.95
C ASP A 93 -21.13 -20.45 -9.67
N TYR A 94 -19.98 -19.76 -9.79
CA TYR A 94 -19.93 -18.44 -10.41
C TYR A 94 -19.22 -18.47 -11.75
N GLU A 95 -19.85 -17.87 -12.77
CA GLU A 95 -19.28 -17.69 -14.10
C GLU A 95 -18.43 -16.42 -14.13
N TYR A 96 -17.10 -16.58 -14.16
CA TYR A 96 -16.19 -15.44 -14.21
C TYR A 96 -16.31 -14.68 -15.54
N PRO A 97 -16.19 -13.34 -15.56
CA PRO A 97 -16.02 -12.61 -16.79
C PRO A 97 -14.86 -13.21 -17.60
N PRO A 98 -15.10 -13.77 -18.81
CA PRO A 98 -14.09 -14.59 -19.51
C PRO A 98 -12.77 -13.85 -19.73
N LYS A 99 -12.84 -12.53 -19.93
CA LYS A 99 -11.68 -11.65 -20.10
C LYS A 99 -10.76 -11.59 -18.88
N TYR A 100 -11.31 -11.66 -17.67
CA TYR A 100 -10.56 -11.50 -16.42
C TYR A 100 -10.44 -12.79 -15.61
N GLU A 101 -10.92 -13.92 -16.11
CA GLU A 101 -10.85 -15.22 -15.44
C GLU A 101 -9.42 -15.55 -14.96
N ALA A 102 -8.42 -15.35 -15.83
CA ALA A 102 -7.03 -15.60 -15.49
C ALA A 102 -6.52 -14.68 -14.36
N LEU A 103 -6.98 -13.43 -14.30
CA LEU A 103 -6.65 -12.49 -13.22
C LEU A 103 -7.36 -12.88 -11.92
N ILE A 104 -8.64 -13.22 -12.00
CA ILE A 104 -9.42 -13.65 -10.84
C ILE A 104 -8.80 -14.90 -10.21
N ARG A 105 -8.46 -15.88 -11.05
CA ARG A 105 -7.78 -17.11 -10.63
C ARG A 105 -6.40 -16.82 -10.06
N PHE A 106 -5.62 -15.93 -10.67
CA PHE A 106 -4.32 -15.50 -10.14
C PHE A 106 -4.47 -14.96 -8.71
N CYS A 107 -5.34 -13.96 -8.50
CA CYS A 107 -5.57 -13.36 -7.19
C CYS A 107 -6.07 -14.39 -6.15
N LYS A 108 -6.93 -15.33 -6.57
CA LYS A 108 -7.39 -16.43 -5.71
C LYS A 108 -6.25 -17.35 -5.30
N LEU A 109 -5.34 -17.70 -6.21
CA LEU A 109 -4.26 -18.67 -5.95
C LEU A 109 -3.08 -18.07 -5.19
N THR A 110 -2.71 -16.82 -5.45
CA THR A 110 -1.52 -16.21 -4.82
C THR A 110 -1.86 -15.48 -3.52
N ASN A 111 -3.05 -14.87 -3.45
CA ASN A 111 -3.44 -14.02 -2.34
C ASN A 111 -4.56 -14.62 -1.48
N GLN A 112 -5.21 -15.70 -1.94
CA GLN A 112 -6.47 -16.19 -1.38
C GLN A 112 -7.55 -15.09 -1.37
N ALA A 113 -7.46 -14.15 -2.32
CA ALA A 113 -8.47 -13.15 -2.56
C ALA A 113 -9.61 -13.80 -3.36
N PHE A 114 -10.68 -14.20 -2.68
CA PHE A 114 -11.83 -14.82 -3.34
C PHE A 114 -12.69 -13.77 -4.04
N PRO A 115 -13.30 -14.12 -5.19
CA PRO A 115 -14.26 -13.26 -5.86
C PRO A 115 -15.58 -13.29 -5.10
N PHE A 116 -15.95 -12.14 -4.54
CA PHE A 116 -17.18 -11.92 -3.79
C PHE A 116 -18.20 -11.22 -4.68
N ASP A 117 -19.37 -11.81 -4.86
CA ASP A 117 -20.51 -11.20 -5.54
C ASP A 117 -21.39 -10.44 -4.53
N SER A 118 -22.59 -10.02 -4.96
CA SER A 118 -23.62 -9.49 -4.06
C SER A 118 -23.11 -8.29 -3.24
N ASN A 119 -22.61 -7.27 -3.94
CA ASN A 119 -22.08 -6.06 -3.32
C ASN A 119 -22.74 -4.81 -3.88
N ARG A 120 -23.04 -3.87 -2.98
CA ARG A 120 -23.34 -2.48 -3.32
C ARG A 120 -22.13 -1.62 -3.00
N VAL A 121 -21.77 -0.72 -3.92
CA VAL A 121 -20.62 0.17 -3.78
C VAL A 121 -21.03 1.63 -3.92
N GLU A 122 -20.65 2.44 -2.94
CA GLU A 122 -20.72 3.91 -3.02
C GLU A 122 -19.31 4.49 -3.19
N ILE A 123 -19.16 5.48 -4.07
CA ILE A 123 -17.86 6.13 -4.35
C ILE A 123 -17.83 7.54 -3.74
N TYR A 124 -16.76 7.86 -3.03
CA TYR A 124 -16.47 9.20 -2.52
C TYR A 124 -15.22 9.78 -3.18
N THR A 125 -15.33 11.03 -3.62
CA THR A 125 -14.25 11.76 -4.32
C THR A 125 -13.63 12.88 -3.50
N ASN A 126 -14.19 13.18 -2.32
CA ASN A 126 -13.71 14.18 -1.38
C ASN A 126 -13.85 13.68 0.06
N GLY A 127 -13.06 14.25 0.97
CA GLY A 127 -13.02 13.82 2.36
C GLY A 127 -14.26 14.19 3.17
N TYR A 128 -14.98 15.26 2.82
CA TYR A 128 -16.18 15.67 3.54
C TYR A 128 -17.27 14.59 3.45
N ASP A 129 -17.64 14.19 2.23
CA ASP A 129 -18.67 13.18 1.99
C ASP A 129 -18.27 11.83 2.59
N LYS A 130 -16.99 11.44 2.42
CA LYS A 130 -16.45 10.20 2.99
C LYS A 130 -16.54 10.18 4.51
N ILE A 131 -16.11 11.25 5.19
CA ILE A 131 -16.10 11.31 6.66
C ILE A 131 -17.52 11.37 7.20
N HIS A 132 -18.41 12.11 6.55
CA HIS A 132 -19.83 12.16 6.91
C HIS A 132 -20.49 10.78 6.79
N SER A 133 -20.25 10.06 5.69
CA SER A 133 -20.73 8.69 5.52
C SER A 133 -20.14 7.75 6.58
N LEU A 134 -18.83 7.81 6.82
CA LEU A 134 -18.18 6.99 7.84
C LEU A 134 -18.80 7.18 9.22
N ILE A 135 -19.01 8.43 9.67
CA ILE A 135 -19.63 8.71 10.97
C ILE A 135 -21.04 8.13 11.04
N ARG A 136 -21.84 8.32 9.97
CA ARG A 136 -23.19 7.77 9.89
C ARG A 136 -23.21 6.25 10.04
N GLU A 137 -22.31 5.54 9.36
CA GLU A 137 -22.24 4.08 9.47
C GLU A 137 -21.68 3.61 10.83
N LEU A 138 -20.72 4.34 11.41
CA LEU A 138 -20.20 4.03 12.76
C LEU A 138 -21.31 4.12 13.82
N TYR A 139 -22.19 5.12 13.74
CA TYR A 139 -23.32 5.23 14.67
C TYR A 139 -24.30 4.06 14.58
N LYS A 140 -24.46 3.46 13.39
CA LYS A 140 -25.34 2.30 13.17
C LYS A 140 -24.78 1.01 13.78
N ALA A 141 -23.48 0.92 14.04
CA ALA A 141 -22.81 -0.29 14.51
C ALA A 141 -23.49 -0.88 15.76
N LYS A 142 -23.63 -2.21 15.80
CA LYS A 142 -24.30 -2.94 16.90
C LYS A 142 -23.45 -4.01 17.55
N LYS A 143 -22.46 -4.57 16.85
CA LYS A 143 -21.66 -5.71 17.30
C LYS A 143 -20.19 -5.34 17.41
N HIS A 144 -19.59 -4.86 16.32
CA HIS A 144 -18.17 -4.52 16.31
C HIS A 144 -17.80 -3.45 15.28
N ILE A 145 -16.72 -2.73 15.58
CA ILE A 145 -16.05 -1.81 14.67
C ILE A 145 -14.56 -2.18 14.65
N HIS A 146 -14.05 -2.46 13.47
CA HIS A 146 -12.62 -2.67 13.22
C HIS A 146 -12.11 -1.55 12.33
N LEU A 147 -11.16 -0.76 12.83
CA LEU A 147 -10.69 0.44 12.16
C LEU A 147 -9.16 0.43 12.06
N GLN A 148 -8.65 0.71 10.87
CA GLN A 148 -7.23 0.71 10.59
C GLN A 148 -6.85 1.81 9.61
N TYR A 149 -5.87 2.63 9.98
CA TYR A 149 -5.38 3.73 9.15
C TYR A 149 -3.87 3.95 9.28
N TYR A 150 -3.24 4.33 8.17
CA TYR A 150 -1.87 4.84 8.17
C TYR A 150 -1.75 6.14 8.99
N ILE A 151 -2.70 7.06 8.80
CA ILE A 151 -2.73 8.33 9.52
C ILE A 151 -4.08 8.46 10.22
N PHE A 152 -4.03 8.50 11.55
CA PHE A 152 -5.15 8.82 12.42
C PHE A 152 -4.64 9.73 13.54
N ILE A 153 -4.83 11.04 13.36
CA ILE A 153 -4.13 12.07 14.15
C ILE A 153 -5.09 12.92 14.99
N ASP A 154 -4.58 13.57 16.02
CA ASP A 154 -5.35 14.42 16.95
C ASP A 154 -5.65 15.82 16.37
N ASP A 155 -6.49 15.85 15.34
CA ASP A 155 -7.10 17.07 14.80
C ASP A 155 -8.63 17.05 14.93
N SER A 156 -9.32 18.05 14.38
CA SER A 156 -10.77 18.16 14.49
C SER A 156 -11.52 16.93 13.94
N VAL A 157 -11.05 16.36 12.83
CA VAL A 157 -11.64 15.18 12.20
C VAL A 157 -11.27 13.92 12.98
N GLY A 158 -10.02 13.82 13.44
CA GLY A 158 -9.58 12.71 14.27
C GLY A 158 -10.33 12.62 15.60
N ARG A 159 -10.50 13.75 16.31
CA ARG A 159 -11.29 13.82 17.54
C ARG A 159 -12.75 13.46 17.31
N LEU A 160 -13.35 13.92 16.21
CA LEU A 160 -14.72 13.57 15.87
C LEU A 160 -14.89 12.04 15.70
N ILE A 161 -13.98 11.37 14.97
CA ILE A 161 -14.05 9.92 14.84
C ILE A 161 -13.76 9.22 16.19
N ARG A 162 -12.76 9.68 16.94
CA ARG A 162 -12.43 9.16 18.27
C ARG A 162 -13.66 9.17 19.18
N ASP A 163 -14.37 10.29 19.24
CA ASP A 163 -15.51 10.47 20.13
C ASP A 163 -16.66 9.53 19.75
N VAL A 164 -16.94 9.35 18.45
CA VAL A 164 -17.91 8.36 17.97
C VAL A 164 -17.51 6.94 18.39
N LEU A 165 -16.23 6.57 18.24
CA LEU A 165 -15.76 5.24 18.65
C LEU A 165 -15.91 5.02 20.16
N ILE A 166 -15.62 6.05 20.96
CA ILE A 166 -15.78 6.03 22.42
C ILE A 166 -17.25 5.82 22.80
N ASP A 167 -18.16 6.56 22.17
CA ASP A 167 -19.60 6.42 22.41
C ASP A 167 -20.08 5.00 22.09
N LYS A 168 -19.67 4.44 20.93
CA LYS A 168 -20.00 3.07 20.55
C LYS A 168 -19.42 2.03 21.50
N SER A 169 -18.20 2.23 21.98
CA SER A 169 -17.59 1.33 22.96
C SER A 169 -18.37 1.34 24.28
N LYS A 170 -18.84 2.51 24.73
CA LYS A 170 -19.69 2.63 25.93
C LYS A 170 -21.07 1.99 25.76
N GLU A 171 -21.60 1.96 24.54
CA GLU A 171 -22.82 1.21 24.18
C GLU A 171 -22.60 -0.32 24.12
N GLY A 172 -21.38 -0.80 24.34
CA GLY A 172 -21.04 -2.22 24.35
C GLY A 172 -20.63 -2.80 22.99
N VAL A 173 -20.42 -1.95 21.97
CA VAL A 173 -19.86 -2.39 20.69
C VAL A 173 -18.37 -2.70 20.86
N GLU A 174 -17.91 -3.84 20.36
CA GLU A 174 -16.48 -4.19 20.37
C GLU A 174 -15.72 -3.30 19.38
N VAL A 175 -14.80 -2.47 19.86
CA VAL A 175 -14.03 -1.56 18.99
C VAL A 175 -12.55 -1.91 19.01
N ARG A 176 -11.97 -2.15 17.83
CA ARG A 176 -10.53 -2.37 17.64
C ARG A 176 -9.94 -1.36 16.68
N VAL A 177 -8.84 -0.73 17.07
CA VAL A 177 -8.16 0.30 16.31
C VAL A 177 -6.69 -0.06 16.09
N ILE A 178 -6.26 -0.06 14.83
CA ILE A 178 -4.85 -0.13 14.44
C ILE A 178 -4.45 1.21 13.81
N TYR A 179 -3.37 1.82 14.30
CA TYR A 179 -2.77 2.99 13.65
C TYR A 179 -1.29 2.73 13.32
N ASP A 180 -0.78 3.33 12.25
CA ASP A 180 0.65 3.25 11.96
C ASP A 180 1.46 4.25 12.80
N ASP A 181 2.51 3.76 13.45
CA ASP A 181 3.36 4.54 14.37
C ASP A 181 4.10 5.70 13.69
N VAL A 182 4.58 5.49 12.45
CA VAL A 182 5.34 6.50 11.70
C VAL A 182 4.38 7.45 10.99
N GLY A 183 3.30 6.92 10.40
CA GLY A 183 2.27 7.74 9.78
C GLY A 183 1.58 8.70 10.76
N SER A 184 1.51 8.30 12.04
CA SER A 184 0.86 9.08 13.11
C SER A 184 1.83 9.60 14.17
N TRP A 185 3.14 9.67 13.88
CA TRP A 185 4.21 10.01 14.83
C TRP A 185 4.00 11.32 15.59
N GLY A 186 3.41 12.33 14.94
CA GLY A 186 3.14 13.64 15.54
C GLY A 186 1.96 13.67 16.51
N THR A 187 1.27 12.55 16.73
CA THR A 187 0.07 12.46 17.57
C THR A 187 0.45 12.17 19.01
N SER A 188 -0.15 12.88 19.96
CA SER A 188 0.06 12.60 21.38
C SER A 188 -0.37 11.17 21.72
N GLY A 189 0.37 10.53 22.64
CA GLY A 189 -0.06 9.24 23.20
C GLY A 189 -1.40 9.32 23.91
N ASP A 190 -1.75 10.50 24.46
CA ASP A 190 -2.98 10.74 25.20
C ASP A 190 -4.22 10.54 24.34
N PHE A 191 -4.18 10.97 23.08
CA PHE A 191 -5.25 10.77 22.10
C PHE A 191 -5.64 9.28 21.98
N TYR A 192 -4.65 8.39 21.97
CA TYR A 192 -4.89 6.95 21.93
C TYR A 192 -5.17 6.34 23.31
N ASN A 193 -4.67 6.93 24.39
CA ASN A 193 -4.95 6.49 25.75
C ASN A 193 -6.41 6.75 26.12
N GLU A 194 -6.97 7.90 25.76
CA GLU A 194 -8.39 8.21 25.98
C GLU A 194 -9.32 7.15 25.35
N MET A 195 -8.98 6.66 24.16
CA MET A 195 -9.70 5.54 23.54
C MET A 195 -9.57 4.25 24.35
N ARG A 196 -8.36 3.91 24.80
CA ARG A 196 -8.11 2.71 25.62
C ARG A 196 -8.87 2.78 26.95
N ASP A 197 -8.86 3.94 27.59
CA ASP A 197 -9.54 4.19 28.87
C ASP A 197 -11.07 4.07 28.73
N ALA A 198 -11.60 4.32 27.53
CA ALA A 198 -13.01 4.09 27.20
C ALA A 198 -13.36 2.64 26.86
N GLY A 199 -12.40 1.71 26.87
CA GLY A 199 -12.62 0.29 26.57
C GLY A 199 -12.28 -0.13 25.13
N ILE A 200 -11.73 0.76 24.30
CA ILE A 200 -11.34 0.45 22.92
C ILE A 200 -10.00 -0.28 22.91
N GLU A 201 -9.90 -1.36 22.16
CA GLU A 201 -8.63 -2.06 21.95
C GLU A 201 -7.79 -1.31 20.90
N VAL A 202 -6.81 -0.50 21.34
CA VAL A 202 -5.96 0.30 20.44
C VAL A 202 -4.53 -0.24 20.38
N ARG A 203 -4.03 -0.51 19.16
CA ARG A 203 -2.66 -1.01 18.88
C ARG A 203 -1.93 -0.16 17.84
N SER A 204 -0.63 0.02 18.04
CA SER A 204 0.28 0.65 17.08
C SER A 204 0.93 -0.41 16.19
N PHE A 205 0.92 -0.19 14.87
CA PHE A 205 1.56 -1.07 13.91
C PHE A 205 3.08 -0.82 13.85
N LEU A 206 3.85 -1.87 14.15
CA LEU A 206 5.32 -1.87 14.16
C LEU A 206 5.91 -0.63 14.87
N LYS A 207 5.64 -0.50 16.18
CA LYS A 207 6.16 0.58 17.02
C LYS A 207 7.67 0.78 16.86
N VAL A 208 8.09 2.00 16.52
CA VAL A 208 9.48 2.41 16.31
C VAL A 208 9.91 3.31 17.47
N ARG A 209 10.75 2.79 18.36
CA ARG A 209 11.30 3.59 19.47
C ARG A 209 12.54 4.42 19.09
N PHE A 210 13.30 3.99 18.06
CA PHE A 210 14.55 4.61 17.61
C PHE A 210 14.68 4.59 16.08
N PRO A 211 14.20 5.64 15.37
CA PRO A 211 14.09 5.65 13.91
C PRO A 211 15.38 5.42 13.09
N PRO A 212 16.54 6.02 13.43
CA PRO A 212 17.73 5.88 12.57
C PRO A 212 18.42 4.51 12.67
N PHE A 213 17.99 3.63 13.59
CA PHE A 213 18.68 2.37 13.89
C PHE A 213 17.83 1.12 13.63
N THR A 214 16.69 1.24 12.94
CA THR A 214 15.82 0.08 12.70
C THR A 214 15.24 0.02 11.28
N SER A 215 15.34 -1.15 10.66
CA SER A 215 14.70 -1.49 9.39
C SER A 215 13.16 -1.45 9.46
N LYS A 216 12.58 -1.44 10.67
CA LYS A 216 11.12 -1.35 10.90
C LYS A 216 10.48 -0.09 10.34
N VAL A 217 11.24 1.00 10.16
CA VAL A 217 10.74 2.23 9.51
C VAL A 217 10.35 1.99 8.05
N ASN A 218 10.97 1.00 7.39
CA ASN A 218 10.71 0.72 5.98
C ASN A 218 9.40 -0.03 5.77
N TYR A 219 8.94 -0.83 6.74
CA TYR A 219 7.69 -1.57 6.66
C TYR A 219 6.58 -0.82 7.39
N ARG A 220 5.61 -0.29 6.66
CA ARG A 220 4.52 0.51 7.23
C ARG A 220 3.17 -0.05 6.83
N ASN A 221 2.18 0.13 7.70
CA ASN A 221 0.82 -0.23 7.38
C ASN A 221 0.15 0.93 6.66
N HIS A 222 0.03 0.80 5.34
CA HIS A 222 -0.57 1.84 4.51
C HIS A 222 -2.04 1.55 4.19
N ARG A 223 -2.62 0.50 4.79
CA ARG A 223 -4.03 0.14 4.62
C ARG A 223 -4.94 1.11 5.37
N LYS A 224 -6.13 1.32 4.80
CA LYS A 224 -7.16 2.24 5.29
C LYS A 224 -8.46 1.47 5.20
N ILE A 225 -8.75 0.73 6.25
CA ILE A 225 -9.86 -0.23 6.33
C ILE A 225 -10.75 0.18 7.49
N VAL A 226 -12.05 0.19 7.26
CA VAL A 226 -13.04 0.16 8.33
C VAL A 226 -13.97 -1.01 8.03
N VAL A 227 -14.28 -1.83 9.03
CA VAL A 227 -15.31 -2.86 8.96
C VAL A 227 -16.28 -2.64 10.11
N ILE A 228 -17.57 -2.60 9.79
CA ILE A 228 -18.66 -2.36 10.73
C ILE A 228 -19.59 -3.56 10.66
N ASP A 229 -19.72 -4.25 11.79
CA ASP A 229 -20.54 -5.45 11.99
C ASP A 229 -20.29 -6.61 11.00
N GLY A 230 -19.21 -6.55 10.21
CA GLY A 230 -18.88 -7.50 9.16
C GLY A 230 -19.71 -7.32 7.88
N CYS A 231 -20.59 -6.30 7.81
CA CYS A 231 -21.50 -6.06 6.68
C CYS A 231 -21.16 -4.83 5.84
N VAL A 232 -20.57 -3.80 6.46
CA VAL A 232 -20.17 -2.55 5.81
C VAL A 232 -18.68 -2.36 5.93
N GLY A 233 -18.02 -2.02 4.83
CA GLY A 233 -16.58 -1.83 4.72
C GLY A 233 -16.22 -0.52 4.04
N PHE A 234 -15.12 0.12 4.46
CA PHE A 234 -14.52 1.26 3.75
C PHE A 234 -13.10 0.91 3.31
N ILE A 235 -12.74 1.31 2.09
CA ILE A 235 -11.40 1.15 1.51
C ILE A 235 -11.08 2.27 0.52
N GLY A 236 -9.84 2.77 0.52
CA GLY A 236 -9.37 3.76 -0.45
C GLY A 236 -8.22 4.63 0.06
N GLY A 237 -7.91 5.74 -0.63
CA GLY A 237 -6.70 6.52 -0.36
C GLY A 237 -6.76 7.48 0.84
N MET A 238 -7.98 7.84 1.28
CA MET A 238 -8.20 8.86 2.31
C MET A 238 -7.87 8.41 3.74
N ASN A 239 -7.06 9.19 4.47
CA ASN A 239 -6.79 8.98 5.89
C ASN A 239 -7.79 9.73 6.80
N ILE A 240 -7.63 9.61 8.12
CA ILE A 240 -8.34 10.43 9.11
C ILE A 240 -7.44 11.62 9.50
N ALA A 241 -7.61 12.72 8.78
CA ALA A 241 -6.98 14.00 9.06
C ALA A 241 -7.76 15.15 8.41
N GLU A 242 -7.74 16.32 9.02
CA GLU A 242 -8.46 17.53 8.63
C GLU A 242 -8.15 17.96 7.19
N ARG A 243 -6.91 17.76 6.72
CA ARG A 243 -6.47 18.10 5.36
C ARG A 243 -7.24 17.36 4.25
N TYR A 244 -7.81 16.18 4.53
CA TYR A 244 -8.64 15.47 3.54
C TYR A 244 -9.99 16.15 3.34
N VAL A 245 -10.46 16.90 4.35
CA VAL A 245 -11.73 17.65 4.31
C VAL A 245 -11.49 19.08 3.86
N LYS A 246 -10.50 19.77 4.43
CA LYS A 246 -10.22 21.19 4.14
C LYS A 246 -9.37 21.42 2.89
N GLY A 247 -8.66 20.41 2.42
CA GLY A 247 -7.67 20.56 1.36
C GLY A 247 -6.30 21.04 1.87
N VAL A 248 -5.52 21.58 0.94
CA VAL A 248 -4.17 22.10 1.14
C VAL A 248 -4.14 23.59 0.77
N SER A 249 -3.07 24.30 1.12
CA SER A 249 -2.96 25.74 0.84
C SER A 249 -2.97 26.11 -0.66
N TRP A 250 -2.83 25.12 -1.55
CA TRP A 250 -2.87 25.29 -3.00
C TRP A 250 -4.04 24.57 -3.69
N GLY A 251 -5.09 24.19 -2.96
CA GLY A 251 -6.32 23.64 -3.55
C GLY A 251 -6.91 22.47 -2.77
N ILE A 252 -7.77 21.70 -3.43
CA ILE A 252 -8.50 20.61 -2.78
C ILE A 252 -7.64 19.36 -2.58
N TRP A 253 -7.98 18.53 -1.60
CA TRP A 253 -7.47 17.17 -1.51
C TRP A 253 -8.39 16.24 -2.29
N ARG A 254 -8.00 15.86 -3.51
CA ARG A 254 -8.78 15.02 -4.40
C ARG A 254 -8.33 13.56 -4.28
N ASP A 255 -9.17 12.69 -3.75
CA ASP A 255 -8.83 11.28 -3.51
C ASP A 255 -10.07 10.40 -3.72
N THR A 256 -9.90 9.10 -3.93
CA THR A 256 -11.02 8.18 -4.13
C THR A 256 -11.08 7.17 -3.00
N HIS A 257 -12.27 7.00 -2.44
CA HIS A 257 -12.59 6.04 -1.40
C HIS A 257 -13.92 5.38 -1.74
N ILE A 258 -14.10 4.12 -1.38
CA ILE A 258 -15.37 3.42 -1.56
C ILE A 258 -15.90 2.88 -0.24
N LEU A 259 -17.22 2.89 -0.11
CA LEU A 259 -17.95 2.07 0.84
C LEU A 259 -18.44 0.83 0.08
N ILE A 260 -18.27 -0.33 0.70
CA ILE A 260 -18.77 -1.61 0.21
C ILE A 260 -19.74 -2.13 1.27
N GLU A 261 -20.95 -2.46 0.85
CA GLU A 261 -21.88 -3.27 1.63
C GLU A 261 -22.04 -4.58 0.87
N GLY A 262 -21.78 -5.73 1.51
CA GLY A 262 -21.85 -7.02 0.83
C GLY A 262 -20.74 -8.00 1.17
N ASN A 263 -20.72 -9.12 0.44
CA ASN A 263 -19.83 -10.25 0.72
C ASN A 263 -18.34 -9.88 0.67
N ALA A 264 -17.94 -8.88 -0.13
CA ALA A 264 -16.56 -8.45 -0.23
C ALA A 264 -16.01 -7.83 1.06
N VAL A 265 -16.87 -7.41 2.00
CA VAL A 265 -16.47 -6.97 3.35
C VAL A 265 -15.77 -8.11 4.11
N TYR A 266 -16.05 -9.37 3.78
CA TYR A 266 -15.32 -10.52 4.29
C TYR A 266 -13.80 -10.40 4.05
N GLY A 267 -13.39 -9.97 2.85
CA GLY A 267 -11.98 -9.82 2.51
C GLY A 267 -11.30 -8.69 3.30
N LEU A 268 -12.01 -7.58 3.51
CA LEU A 268 -11.55 -6.48 4.36
C LEU A 268 -11.41 -6.91 5.82
N GLN A 269 -12.41 -7.65 6.34
CA GLN A 269 -12.42 -8.18 7.70
C GLN A 269 -11.26 -9.15 7.93
N THR A 270 -11.06 -10.08 6.99
CA THR A 270 -9.95 -11.04 7.03
C THR A 270 -8.61 -10.31 7.04
N THR A 271 -8.45 -9.30 6.17
CA THR A 271 -7.24 -8.48 6.10
C THR A 271 -6.97 -7.76 7.43
N PHE A 272 -8.01 -7.17 8.05
CA PHE A 272 -7.88 -6.52 9.36
C PHE A 272 -7.51 -7.52 10.47
N LEU A 273 -8.19 -8.67 10.56
CA LEU A 273 -7.95 -9.66 11.62
C LEU A 273 -6.55 -10.28 11.53
N LEU A 274 -6.00 -10.39 10.33
CA LEU A 274 -4.60 -10.79 10.12
C LEU A 274 -3.63 -9.72 10.61
N ASP A 275 -3.88 -8.44 10.32
CA ASP A 275 -3.07 -7.36 10.84
C ASP A 275 -3.22 -7.23 12.37
N TRP A 276 -4.41 -7.51 12.92
CA TRP A 276 -4.65 -7.58 14.36
C TRP A 276 -3.82 -8.68 15.01
N ALA A 277 -3.87 -9.90 14.47
CA ALA A 277 -3.06 -11.00 14.94
C ALA A 277 -1.55 -10.70 14.84
N PHE A 278 -1.14 -9.81 13.93
CA PHE A 278 0.26 -9.43 13.77
C PHE A 278 0.69 -8.49 14.90
N VAL A 279 -0.14 -7.51 15.24
CA VAL A 279 0.20 -6.49 16.25
C VAL A 279 -0.10 -6.94 17.68
N ASP A 280 -1.14 -7.75 17.89
CA ASP A 280 -1.61 -8.18 19.22
C ASP A 280 -1.19 -9.62 19.57
N GLN A 281 -0.76 -10.40 18.58
CA GLN A 281 -0.42 -11.83 18.73
C GLN A 281 -1.61 -12.74 19.11
N THR A 282 -2.84 -12.25 18.94
CA THR A 282 -4.07 -13.01 19.15
C THR A 282 -4.75 -13.35 17.82
N LEU A 283 -5.01 -14.64 17.58
CA LEU A 283 -5.76 -15.07 16.41
C LEU A 283 -7.26 -15.10 16.71
N ILE A 284 -8.01 -14.18 16.11
CA ILE A 284 -9.46 -14.12 16.24
C ILE A 284 -10.08 -14.90 15.08
N THR A 285 -10.87 -15.94 15.36
CA THR A 285 -11.50 -16.79 14.33
C THR A 285 -13.00 -17.02 14.56
N ASP A 286 -13.65 -16.14 15.32
CA ASP A 286 -15.07 -16.29 15.66
C ASP A 286 -15.95 -16.02 14.43
N GLU A 287 -16.97 -16.86 14.22
CA GLU A 287 -17.89 -16.75 13.10
C GLU A 287 -18.78 -15.50 13.19
N LYS A 288 -18.95 -14.93 14.40
CA LYS A 288 -19.75 -13.70 14.60
C LYS A 288 -19.25 -12.50 13.77
N TYR A 289 -17.99 -12.54 13.35
CA TYR A 289 -17.35 -11.50 12.54
C TYR A 289 -17.60 -11.64 11.03
N PHE A 290 -18.25 -12.73 10.61
CA PHE A 290 -18.52 -13.07 9.21
C PHE A 290 -20.00 -13.40 9.02
N PRO A 291 -20.91 -12.42 9.21
CA PRO A 291 -22.33 -12.64 9.00
C PRO A 291 -22.63 -12.97 7.54
N THR A 292 -23.73 -13.68 7.31
CA THR A 292 -24.29 -13.83 5.95
C THR A 292 -24.97 -12.53 5.55
N ILE A 293 -24.68 -12.05 4.34
CA ILE A 293 -25.18 -10.80 3.81
C ILE A 293 -25.99 -11.12 2.56
N ASN A 294 -27.20 -10.58 2.47
CA ASN A 294 -28.08 -10.75 1.32
C ASN A 294 -28.25 -9.38 0.65
N ILE A 295 -27.67 -9.22 -0.53
CA ILE A 295 -27.75 -8.03 -1.37
C ILE A 295 -28.12 -8.51 -2.78
N GLU A 296 -29.02 -7.79 -3.44
CA GLU A 296 -29.53 -8.17 -4.75
C GLU A 296 -28.56 -7.73 -5.88
N GLU A 297 -27.80 -6.67 -5.65
CA GLU A 297 -26.84 -6.10 -6.59
C GLU A 297 -25.63 -7.02 -6.85
N ASN A 298 -25.43 -7.44 -8.09
CA ASN A 298 -24.39 -8.39 -8.47
C ASN A 298 -23.06 -7.71 -8.89
N CYS A 299 -22.43 -6.95 -8.00
CA CYS A 299 -21.09 -6.40 -8.22
C CYS A 299 -20.01 -7.38 -7.73
N LEU A 300 -19.16 -7.88 -8.63
CA LEU A 300 -18.08 -8.81 -8.31
C LEU A 300 -16.80 -8.09 -7.87
N ILE A 301 -16.29 -8.41 -6.68
CA ILE A 301 -15.12 -7.76 -6.08
C ILE A 301 -14.16 -8.78 -5.46
N GLN A 302 -12.86 -8.62 -5.70
CA GLN A 302 -11.78 -9.28 -4.95
C GLN A 302 -11.07 -8.25 -4.07
N ILE A 303 -10.90 -8.54 -2.78
CA ILE A 303 -10.04 -7.76 -1.91
C ILE A 303 -8.64 -8.36 -1.96
N VAL A 304 -7.71 -7.66 -2.61
CA VAL A 304 -6.33 -8.10 -2.78
C VAL A 304 -5.45 -7.28 -1.85
N SER A 305 -4.69 -7.96 -0.98
CA SER A 305 -3.85 -7.29 0.02
C SER A 305 -2.40 -7.71 -0.08
N THR A 306 -1.44 -6.80 0.07
CA THR A 306 -0.02 -7.17 0.11
C THR A 306 0.47 -7.25 1.53
N ASN A 307 1.23 -8.30 1.83
CA ASN A 307 2.14 -8.31 2.97
C ASN A 307 3.57 -8.29 2.41
N PRO A 308 4.45 -7.39 2.89
CA PRO A 308 5.85 -7.33 2.46
C PRO A 308 6.62 -8.64 2.62
N VAL A 309 6.08 -9.66 3.26
CA VAL A 309 6.74 -10.95 3.45
C VAL A 309 6.20 -12.07 2.57
N ASN A 310 5.11 -11.83 1.84
CA ASN A 310 4.68 -12.77 0.82
C ASN A 310 5.78 -12.93 -0.23
N PRO A 311 5.95 -14.16 -0.78
CA PRO A 311 6.92 -14.40 -1.83
C PRO A 311 6.57 -13.64 -3.11
N TRP A 312 5.27 -13.45 -3.36
CA TRP A 312 4.74 -12.79 -4.55
C TRP A 312 4.37 -11.33 -4.29
N LYS A 313 4.35 -10.55 -5.37
CA LYS A 313 3.95 -9.13 -5.35
C LYS A 313 2.53 -9.00 -5.90
N ASP A 314 1.57 -9.52 -5.13
CA ASP A 314 0.20 -9.81 -5.58
C ASP A 314 -0.50 -8.64 -6.27
N ILE A 315 -0.58 -7.47 -5.62
CA ILE A 315 -1.23 -6.29 -6.21
C ILE A 315 -0.49 -5.81 -7.46
N MET A 316 0.86 -5.78 -7.44
CA MET A 316 1.66 -5.34 -8.60
C MET A 316 1.44 -6.26 -9.81
N GLN A 317 1.50 -7.57 -9.60
CA GLN A 317 1.32 -8.56 -10.66
C GLN A 317 -0.13 -8.56 -11.17
N GLY A 318 -1.11 -8.41 -10.29
CA GLY A 318 -2.51 -8.23 -10.67
C GLY A 318 -2.75 -6.96 -11.50
N MET A 319 -2.12 -5.83 -11.12
CA MET A 319 -2.15 -4.59 -11.91
C MET A 319 -1.50 -4.76 -13.28
N VAL A 320 -0.33 -5.41 -13.36
CA VAL A 320 0.35 -5.72 -14.63
C VAL A 320 -0.57 -6.53 -15.54
N GLN A 321 -1.18 -7.59 -15.02
CA GLN A 321 -2.09 -8.43 -15.79
C GLN A 321 -3.32 -7.65 -16.25
N ALA A 322 -3.92 -6.82 -15.39
CA ALA A 322 -5.06 -5.98 -15.75
C ALA A 322 -4.72 -4.95 -16.85
N ILE A 323 -3.53 -4.35 -16.81
CA ILE A 323 -3.05 -3.42 -17.84
C ILE A 323 -2.86 -4.15 -19.18
N LEU A 324 -2.25 -5.34 -19.16
CA LEU A 324 -1.98 -6.12 -20.37
C LEU A 324 -3.24 -6.77 -20.98
N LEU A 325 -4.29 -7.00 -20.17
CA LEU A 325 -5.59 -7.47 -20.64
C LEU A 325 -6.43 -6.36 -21.31
N ALA A 326 -6.02 -5.10 -21.21
CA ALA A 326 -6.75 -3.98 -21.78
C ALA A 326 -6.71 -3.97 -23.31
N CYS A 327 -7.82 -3.64 -23.95
CA CYS A 327 -7.99 -3.61 -25.40
C CYS A 327 -8.41 -2.24 -25.93
N LYS A 328 -9.10 -1.42 -25.14
CA LYS A 328 -9.59 -0.10 -25.55
C LYS A 328 -8.84 1.02 -24.82
N TYR A 329 -8.81 0.99 -23.49
CA TYR A 329 -8.18 2.05 -22.70
C TYR A 329 -7.72 1.57 -21.32
N VAL A 330 -6.75 2.29 -20.74
CA VAL A 330 -6.35 2.17 -19.33
C VAL A 330 -6.15 3.56 -18.74
N TYR A 331 -6.99 3.96 -17.80
CA TYR A 331 -6.90 5.26 -17.13
C TYR A 331 -6.43 5.09 -15.69
N ILE A 332 -5.44 5.90 -15.30
CA ILE A 332 -4.72 5.74 -14.04
C ILE A 332 -4.61 7.07 -13.31
N GLN A 333 -4.97 7.07 -12.03
CA GLN A 333 -4.67 8.15 -11.09
C GLN A 333 -3.75 7.64 -9.99
N THR A 334 -2.66 8.36 -9.72
CA THR A 334 -1.73 8.06 -8.62
C THR A 334 -1.05 9.36 -8.15
N PRO A 335 -0.83 9.60 -6.85
CA PRO A 335 -0.07 10.77 -6.38
C PRO A 335 1.41 10.70 -6.73
N TYR A 336 1.94 9.47 -6.75
CA TYR A 336 3.36 9.18 -6.91
C TYR A 336 3.50 8.14 -8.02
N PHE A 337 4.40 8.41 -8.96
CA PHE A 337 4.62 7.58 -10.13
C PHE A 337 6.10 7.25 -10.26
N LEU A 338 6.52 6.27 -9.46
CA LEU A 338 7.85 5.67 -9.47
C LEU A 338 7.69 4.21 -9.89
N PRO A 339 7.18 3.93 -11.11
CA PRO A 339 6.82 2.57 -11.49
C PRO A 339 8.03 1.65 -11.43
N THR A 340 7.81 0.44 -10.90
CA THR A 340 8.75 -0.66 -11.08
C THR A 340 8.81 -1.05 -12.56
N GLU A 341 9.89 -1.69 -12.99
CA GLU A 341 10.05 -2.11 -14.40
C GLU A 341 8.86 -2.93 -14.94
N PRO A 342 8.26 -3.89 -14.19
CA PRO A 342 7.09 -4.61 -14.68
C PRO A 342 5.89 -3.70 -14.99
N ILE A 343 5.63 -2.70 -14.14
CA ILE A 343 4.52 -1.75 -14.36
C ILE A 343 4.84 -0.81 -15.52
N ALA A 344 6.06 -0.26 -15.56
CA ALA A 344 6.49 0.62 -16.65
C ALA A 344 6.38 -0.09 -18.00
N ASN A 345 6.89 -1.31 -18.11
CA ASN A 345 6.81 -2.10 -19.32
C ASN A 345 5.36 -2.43 -19.70
N ALA A 346 4.51 -2.80 -18.74
CA ALA A 346 3.10 -3.09 -19.03
C ALA A 346 2.37 -1.88 -19.63
N LEU A 347 2.59 -0.68 -19.07
CA LEU A 347 2.01 0.57 -19.57
C LEU A 347 2.51 0.90 -20.97
N GLN A 348 3.82 0.77 -21.20
CA GLN A 348 4.42 1.00 -22.51
C GLN A 348 3.92 0.00 -23.54
N THR A 349 3.86 -1.29 -23.21
CA THR A 349 3.35 -2.35 -24.10
C THR A 349 1.89 -2.11 -24.48
N ALA A 350 1.04 -1.73 -23.52
CA ALA A 350 -0.36 -1.42 -23.80
C ALA A 350 -0.49 -0.22 -24.76
N ALA A 351 0.22 0.87 -24.47
CA ALA A 351 0.20 2.08 -25.31
C ALA A 351 0.74 1.82 -26.72
N LEU A 352 1.87 1.11 -26.84
CA LEU A 352 2.47 0.72 -28.12
C LEU A 352 1.59 -0.25 -28.92
N SER A 353 0.71 -1.00 -28.25
CA SER A 353 -0.29 -1.88 -28.88
C SER A 353 -1.56 -1.14 -29.32
N GLY A 354 -1.63 0.19 -29.16
CA GLY A 354 -2.76 1.01 -29.59
C GLY A 354 -3.84 1.24 -28.54
N VAL A 355 -3.65 0.77 -27.30
CA VAL A 355 -4.57 1.03 -26.18
C VAL A 355 -4.46 2.49 -25.73
N ASP A 356 -5.58 3.18 -25.47
CA ASP A 356 -5.58 4.54 -24.94
C ASP A 356 -5.17 4.57 -23.46
N VAL A 357 -3.85 4.65 -23.21
CA VAL A 357 -3.30 4.74 -21.86
C VAL A 357 -3.21 6.19 -21.41
N ARG A 358 -3.89 6.53 -20.31
CA ARG A 358 -3.86 7.88 -19.70
C ARG A 358 -3.40 7.81 -18.25
N LEU A 359 -2.39 8.60 -17.94
CA LEU A 359 -1.83 8.73 -16.60
C LEU A 359 -2.07 10.14 -16.07
N MET A 360 -2.75 10.24 -14.94
CA MET A 360 -3.00 11.50 -14.26
C MET A 360 -2.23 11.55 -12.94
N LEU A 361 -1.46 12.63 -12.80
CA LEU A 361 -0.59 12.90 -11.66
C LEU A 361 -0.92 14.28 -11.07
N PRO A 362 -0.62 14.54 -9.80
CA PRO A 362 -0.73 15.89 -9.25
C PRO A 362 0.31 16.82 -9.88
N GLU A 363 -0.07 18.07 -10.20
CA GLU A 363 0.92 19.09 -10.60
C GLU A 363 1.85 19.47 -9.44
N ARG A 364 1.32 19.44 -8.20
CA ARG A 364 2.04 19.75 -6.96
C ARG A 364 1.79 18.65 -5.94
N SER A 365 2.83 18.25 -5.21
CA SER A 365 2.76 17.21 -4.18
C SER A 365 3.29 17.70 -2.83
N ASP A 366 2.78 17.10 -1.77
CA ASP A 366 3.24 17.16 -0.39
C ASP A 366 4.67 16.62 -0.17
N ALA A 367 5.16 15.73 -1.05
CA ALA A 367 6.49 15.12 -0.98
C ALA A 367 7.39 15.55 -2.16
N ARG A 368 8.15 16.64 -1.99
CA ARG A 368 8.97 17.26 -3.07
C ARG A 368 9.95 16.30 -3.75
N ILE A 369 10.66 15.45 -2.98
CA ILE A 369 11.65 14.52 -3.53
C ILE A 369 10.95 13.43 -4.36
N VAL A 370 9.88 12.84 -3.82
CA VAL A 370 9.06 11.84 -4.53
C VAL A 370 8.45 12.43 -5.81
N HIS A 371 8.06 13.70 -5.79
CA HIS A 371 7.57 14.41 -6.97
C HIS A 371 8.64 14.56 -8.05
N TRP A 372 9.87 14.96 -7.70
CA TRP A 372 10.99 14.99 -8.67
C TRP A 372 11.30 13.61 -9.23
N GLY A 373 11.30 12.58 -8.37
CA GLY A 373 11.45 11.21 -8.82
C GLY A 373 10.35 10.81 -9.82
N SER A 374 9.09 11.14 -9.52
CA SER A 374 7.96 10.81 -10.39
C SER A 374 8.08 11.41 -11.79
N ARG A 375 8.54 12.66 -11.86
CA ARG A 375 8.75 13.37 -13.13
C ARG A 375 9.84 12.74 -14.01
N SER A 376 10.80 12.03 -13.42
CA SER A 376 11.89 11.39 -14.15
C SER A 376 11.42 10.24 -15.07
N TYR A 377 10.24 9.67 -14.82
CA TYR A 377 9.64 8.58 -15.61
C TYR A 377 8.65 9.08 -16.68
N ILE A 378 8.33 10.38 -16.72
CA ILE A 378 7.31 10.90 -17.63
C ILE A 378 7.77 10.86 -19.09
N GLU A 379 9.06 11.11 -19.36
CA GLU A 379 9.55 11.15 -20.74
C GLU A 379 9.43 9.79 -21.45
N GLU A 380 9.78 8.71 -20.77
CA GLU A 380 9.67 7.34 -21.30
C GLU A 380 8.19 6.94 -21.56
N MET A 381 7.27 7.36 -20.69
CA MET A 381 5.84 7.13 -20.88
C MET A 381 5.30 7.90 -22.10
N LEU A 382 5.64 9.18 -22.23
CA LEU A 382 5.23 10.01 -23.36
C LEU A 382 5.76 9.47 -24.70
N ARG A 383 6.99 8.94 -24.72
CA ARG A 383 7.59 8.32 -25.91
C ARG A 383 6.87 7.05 -26.35
N ALA A 384 6.33 6.28 -25.41
CA ALA A 384 5.55 5.08 -25.68
C ALA A 384 4.09 5.36 -26.09
N GLY A 385 3.66 6.63 -26.09
CA GLY A 385 2.30 7.02 -26.46
C GLY A 385 1.33 7.18 -25.27
N VAL A 386 1.81 7.01 -24.03
CA VAL A 386 0.99 7.27 -22.83
C VAL A 386 0.69 8.76 -22.74
N LYS A 387 -0.59 9.11 -22.58
CA LYS A 387 -1.02 10.50 -22.39
C LYS A 387 -0.92 10.88 -20.91
N VAL A 388 -0.10 11.88 -20.59
CA VAL A 388 0.11 12.31 -19.21
C VAL A 388 -0.62 13.62 -18.94
N TYR A 389 -1.34 13.68 -17.81
CA TYR A 389 -2.09 14.84 -17.35
C TYR A 389 -1.63 15.25 -15.95
N PHE A 390 -1.41 16.55 -15.75
CA PHE A 390 -1.19 17.12 -14.42
C PHE A 390 -2.46 17.78 -13.90
N TYR A 391 -2.99 17.25 -12.80
CA TYR A 391 -4.14 17.79 -12.10
C TYR A 391 -3.80 19.11 -11.40
N GLN A 392 -4.60 20.16 -11.61
CA GLN A 392 -4.25 21.54 -11.23
C GLN A 392 -5.09 22.12 -10.09
N LYS A 393 -6.26 21.53 -9.77
CA LYS A 393 -7.20 22.06 -8.77
C LYS A 393 -6.78 21.80 -7.31
N GLY A 394 -5.67 21.09 -7.10
CA GLY A 394 -5.15 20.79 -5.78
C GLY A 394 -4.21 19.59 -5.80
N PHE A 395 -4.28 18.76 -4.76
CA PHE A 395 -3.49 17.54 -4.67
C PHE A 395 -4.32 16.31 -5.04
N LEU A 396 -3.98 15.69 -6.17
CA LEU A 396 -4.52 14.39 -6.58
C LEU A 396 -3.81 13.27 -5.80
N HIS A 397 -4.54 12.61 -4.92
CA HIS A 397 -4.09 11.51 -4.08
C HIS A 397 -4.87 10.21 -4.32
N ALA A 398 -5.73 10.15 -5.34
CA ALA A 398 -6.40 8.91 -5.73
C ALA A 398 -5.40 7.83 -6.16
N LYS A 399 -5.74 6.56 -5.89
CA LYS A 399 -5.04 5.36 -6.40
C LYS A 399 -6.06 4.50 -7.14
N MET A 400 -6.25 4.81 -8.41
CA MET A 400 -7.30 4.24 -9.23
C MET A 400 -6.74 3.77 -10.56
N ILE A 401 -7.19 2.60 -11.00
CA ILE A 401 -7.08 2.17 -12.40
C ILE A 401 -8.48 1.80 -12.89
N VAL A 402 -8.83 2.17 -14.12
CA VAL A 402 -10.04 1.69 -14.80
C VAL A 402 -9.71 1.33 -16.25
N SER A 403 -10.24 0.20 -16.72
CA SER A 403 -9.95 -0.38 -18.03
C SER A 403 -11.21 -0.97 -18.66
N ASP A 404 -11.40 -0.63 -19.94
CA ASP A 404 -12.38 -1.22 -20.86
C ASP A 404 -13.83 -1.31 -20.40
N ASP A 405 -14.25 -0.46 -19.46
CA ASP A 405 -15.57 -0.48 -18.82
C ASP A 405 -15.88 -1.85 -18.16
N LEU A 406 -14.86 -2.61 -17.77
CA LEU A 406 -15.00 -3.98 -17.24
C LEU A 406 -14.15 -4.26 -16.01
N PHE A 407 -13.03 -3.55 -15.83
CA PHE A 407 -12.18 -3.71 -14.66
C PHE A 407 -11.83 -2.35 -14.06
N SER A 408 -11.89 -2.28 -12.74
CA SER A 408 -11.30 -1.18 -12.01
C SER A 408 -10.63 -1.65 -10.72
N THR A 409 -9.70 -0.85 -10.22
CA THR A 409 -9.21 -1.00 -8.86
C THR A 409 -9.13 0.33 -8.15
N VAL A 410 -9.55 0.32 -6.89
CA VAL A 410 -9.48 1.44 -5.94
C VAL A 410 -8.86 0.90 -4.66
N GLY A 411 -7.97 1.65 -4.02
CA GLY A 411 -7.34 1.18 -2.79
C GLY A 411 -6.30 2.12 -2.26
N THR A 412 -5.29 1.54 -1.61
CA THR A 412 -4.23 2.30 -0.92
C THR A 412 -2.92 2.35 -1.71
N THR A 413 -2.74 1.46 -2.69
CA THR A 413 -1.46 1.21 -3.38
C THR A 413 -1.11 2.32 -4.36
N ASN A 414 -0.03 3.07 -4.11
CA ASN A 414 0.53 3.97 -5.13
C ASN A 414 1.32 3.17 -6.17
N ILE A 415 1.56 3.77 -7.33
CA ILE A 415 2.48 3.21 -8.33
C ILE A 415 3.91 3.63 -7.99
N ASP A 416 4.45 3.06 -6.90
CA ASP A 416 5.82 3.30 -6.44
C ASP A 416 6.47 2.04 -5.86
N PHE A 417 7.81 2.07 -5.75
CA PHE A 417 8.59 0.96 -5.19
C PHE A 417 8.15 0.65 -3.76
N ARG A 418 7.88 1.66 -2.94
CA ARG A 418 7.50 1.47 -1.54
C ARG A 418 6.20 0.68 -1.37
N SER A 419 5.16 1.02 -2.13
CA SER A 419 3.86 0.35 -2.07
C SER A 419 3.95 -1.10 -2.55
N PHE A 420 4.74 -1.37 -3.59
CA PHE A 420 4.90 -2.73 -4.13
C PHE A 420 5.87 -3.58 -3.30
N GLU A 421 6.92 -3.01 -2.71
CA GLU A 421 7.98 -3.76 -2.03
C GLU A 421 7.83 -3.86 -0.52
N HIS A 422 7.36 -2.79 0.13
CA HIS A 422 7.61 -2.54 1.55
C HIS A 422 6.37 -2.26 2.40
N ASN A 423 5.34 -1.65 1.83
CA ASN A 423 4.12 -1.36 2.59
C ASN A 423 3.17 -2.56 2.62
N PHE A 424 2.39 -2.63 3.69
CA PHE A 424 1.16 -3.38 3.69
C PHE A 424 0.11 -2.52 2.98
N GLU A 425 -0.42 -3.01 1.86
CA GLU A 425 -1.42 -2.32 1.06
C GLU A 425 -2.67 -3.19 0.88
N VAL A 426 -3.76 -2.58 0.44
CA VAL A 426 -5.01 -3.25 0.11
C VAL A 426 -5.72 -2.52 -1.03
N ASN A 427 -6.23 -3.28 -1.98
CA ASN A 427 -7.01 -2.79 -3.12
C ASN A 427 -8.25 -3.66 -3.33
N SER A 428 -9.38 -3.02 -3.69
CA SER A 428 -10.52 -3.70 -4.28
C SER A 428 -10.31 -3.82 -5.77
N PHE A 429 -10.35 -5.04 -6.30
CA PHE A 429 -10.35 -5.36 -7.73
C PHE A 429 -11.80 -5.63 -8.11
N ILE A 430 -12.37 -4.80 -8.98
CA ILE A 430 -13.81 -4.75 -9.22
C ILE A 430 -14.08 -5.08 -10.68
N TYR A 431 -14.99 -6.03 -10.91
CA TYR A 431 -15.35 -6.58 -12.21
C TYR A 431 -16.82 -6.29 -12.53
N ASP A 432 -17.17 -5.01 -12.55
CA ASP A 432 -18.54 -4.54 -12.74
C ASP A 432 -18.56 -3.35 -13.70
N SER A 433 -19.36 -3.46 -14.77
CA SER A 433 -19.36 -2.44 -15.83
C SER A 433 -19.94 -1.10 -15.40
N GLU A 434 -21.04 -1.11 -14.64
CA GLU A 434 -21.69 0.13 -14.21
C GLU A 434 -20.76 0.94 -13.30
N LEU A 435 -20.09 0.28 -12.37
CA LEU A 435 -19.12 0.93 -11.49
C LEU A 435 -17.87 1.40 -12.26
N CYS A 436 -17.40 0.62 -13.23
CA CYS A 436 -16.29 1.03 -14.09
C CYS A 436 -16.62 2.28 -14.90
N GLU A 437 -17.84 2.40 -15.43
CA GLU A 437 -18.30 3.60 -16.12
C GLU A 437 -18.36 4.82 -15.19
N LYS A 438 -18.85 4.64 -13.96
CA LYS A 438 -18.84 5.70 -12.93
C LYS A 438 -17.42 6.18 -12.61
N LEU A 439 -16.48 5.25 -12.40
CA LEU A 439 -15.07 5.55 -12.11
C LEU A 439 -14.35 6.21 -13.30
N LYS A 440 -14.64 5.77 -14.53
CA LYS A 440 -14.19 6.44 -15.75
C LYS A 440 -14.75 7.85 -15.84
N GLY A 441 -16.04 8.06 -15.54
CA GLY A 441 -16.66 9.39 -15.49
C GLY A 441 -15.92 10.32 -14.54
N ILE A 442 -15.60 9.83 -13.35
CA ILE A 442 -14.77 10.55 -12.36
C ILE A 442 -13.40 10.94 -12.94
N PHE A 443 -12.71 10.00 -13.61
CA PHE A 443 -11.43 10.30 -14.26
C PHE A 443 -11.56 11.42 -15.31
N ILE A 444 -12.59 11.35 -16.15
CA ILE A 444 -12.82 12.35 -17.21
C ILE A 444 -13.15 13.72 -16.60
N LEU A 445 -13.93 13.77 -15.52
CA LEU A 445 -14.18 15.00 -14.76
C LEU A 445 -12.87 15.61 -14.23
N ASP A 446 -12.02 14.82 -13.58
CA ASP A 446 -10.72 15.30 -13.10
C ASP A 446 -9.79 15.71 -14.27
N GLN A 447 -9.97 15.12 -15.46
CA GLN A 447 -9.20 15.47 -16.66
C GLN A 447 -9.51 16.88 -17.15
N HIS A 448 -10.74 17.38 -16.98
CA HIS A 448 -11.09 18.76 -17.31
C HIS A 448 -10.33 19.79 -16.46
N ASP A 449 -10.02 19.44 -15.20
CA ASP A 449 -9.22 20.23 -14.27
C ASP A 449 -7.70 19.94 -14.39
N SER A 450 -7.26 19.37 -15.51
CA SER A 450 -5.89 18.92 -15.73
C SER A 450 -5.24 19.52 -16.97
N LYS A 451 -3.92 19.71 -16.92
CA LYS A 451 -3.09 20.09 -18.07
C LYS A 451 -2.45 18.88 -18.72
N GLN A 452 -2.75 18.64 -19.99
CA GLN A 452 -2.07 17.59 -20.76
C GLN A 452 -0.61 17.98 -21.05
N ILE A 453 0.28 17.01 -20.92
CA ILE A 453 1.71 17.14 -21.18
C ILE A 453 2.04 16.49 -22.53
N PHE A 454 2.75 17.24 -23.36
CA PHE A 454 3.24 16.79 -24.66
C PHE A 454 4.76 16.64 -24.64
N LEU A 455 5.26 15.60 -25.32
CA LEU A 455 6.69 15.27 -25.35
C LEU A 455 7.57 16.46 -25.76
N LYS A 456 7.17 17.19 -26.81
CA LYS A 456 7.90 18.38 -27.30
C LYS A 456 8.10 19.44 -26.21
N ASN A 457 7.04 19.71 -25.43
CA ASN A 457 7.09 20.69 -24.35
C ASN A 457 7.88 20.14 -23.15
N TRP A 458 7.77 18.83 -22.88
CA TRP A 458 8.48 18.16 -21.79
C TRP A 458 10.01 18.20 -21.97
N GLN A 459 10.49 18.10 -23.20
CA GLN A 459 11.92 18.10 -23.51
C GLN A 459 12.57 19.48 -23.45
N GLN A 460 11.78 20.56 -23.55
CA GLN A 460 12.27 21.95 -23.49
C GLN A 460 12.57 22.44 -22.07
N ARG A 461 12.34 21.61 -21.04
CA ARG A 461 12.61 21.96 -19.64
C ARG A 461 14.11 22.14 -19.40
N SER A 462 14.44 23.04 -18.48
CA SER A 462 15.84 23.38 -18.18
C SER A 462 16.69 22.15 -17.82
N LEU A 463 17.95 22.16 -18.28
CA LEU A 463 18.90 21.07 -18.00
C LEU A 463 19.09 20.84 -16.51
N ARG A 464 19.07 21.92 -15.70
CA ARG A 464 19.18 21.82 -14.22
C ARG A 464 18.08 20.96 -13.62
N VAL A 465 16.82 21.17 -14.04
CA VAL A 465 15.68 20.38 -13.55
C VAL A 465 15.83 18.92 -13.95
N ARG A 466 16.23 18.66 -15.20
CA ARG A 466 16.44 17.29 -15.71
C ARG A 466 17.54 16.55 -14.94
N ILE A 467 18.65 17.23 -14.62
CA ILE A 467 19.73 16.64 -13.81
C ILE A 467 19.22 16.26 -12.42
N ILE A 468 18.48 17.15 -11.75
CA ILE A 468 17.92 16.86 -10.42
C ILE A 468 16.98 15.66 -10.48
N GLU A 469 16.07 15.60 -11.46
CA GLU A 469 15.15 14.47 -11.66
C GLU A 469 15.91 13.15 -11.88
N SER A 470 16.95 13.14 -12.71
CA SER A 470 17.78 11.96 -12.96
C SER A 470 18.57 11.50 -11.73
N VAL A 471 19.10 12.42 -10.93
CA VAL A 471 19.80 12.08 -9.68
C VAL A 471 18.81 11.47 -8.68
N VAL A 472 17.63 12.08 -8.52
CA VAL A 472 16.59 11.56 -7.63
C VAL A 472 16.10 10.18 -8.07
N ARG A 473 16.02 9.90 -9.38
CA ARG A 473 15.64 8.59 -9.94
C ARG A 473 16.53 7.44 -9.43
N LEU A 474 17.81 7.71 -9.16
CA LEU A 474 18.73 6.69 -8.61
C LEU A 474 18.32 6.23 -7.20
N PHE A 475 17.60 7.08 -6.48
CA PHE A 475 17.10 6.80 -5.13
C PHE A 475 15.65 6.32 -5.13
N SER A 476 14.97 6.18 -6.29
CA SER A 476 13.57 5.72 -6.36
C SER A 476 13.29 4.43 -5.56
N PRO A 477 14.17 3.41 -5.52
CA PRO A 477 13.91 2.21 -4.69
C PRO A 477 13.93 2.46 -3.18
N LEU A 478 14.39 3.63 -2.73
CA LEU A 478 14.47 4.04 -1.33
C LEU A 478 13.36 5.03 -0.94
N LEU A 479 12.67 5.60 -1.93
CA LEU A 479 11.54 6.52 -1.79
C LEU A 479 10.24 5.71 -1.74
#